data_AF-A0AAE3GMV5-F1
#
_entry.id   AF-A0AAE3GMV5-F1
#
_cell.length_a   1.000
_cell.length_b   1.000
_cell.length_c   1.000
_cell.angle_alpha   90.00
_cell.angle_beta   90.00
_cell.angle_gamma   90.00
#
_symmetry.space_group_name_H-M   'P 1'
#
loop_
_entity.id
_entity.type
_entity.pdbx_description
1 polymer ?
#
loop_
_entity_poly.entity_id
_entity_poly.type
_entity_poly.pdbx_seq_one_letter_code
_entity_poly.pdbx_strand_id
1 'polypeptide(L)'
;MKTAAILYQRDGYETSGKRLMGRQAASAGFLKALARYTTGESLYCFTTNQTGFEEFCQQVRPWLKNSVSLQWIPANNSQSLIPERLTSF
;
A
#
# COMPACT_ATOMS: atom_id res chain seq x y z
N MET A 1 -4.80 -12.53 -9.71
CA MET A 1 -4.98 -11.26 -10.47
C MET A 1 -4.49 -10.13 -9.58
N LYS A 2 -3.55 -9.29 -10.03
CA LYS A 2 -3.11 -8.13 -9.24
C LYS A 2 -4.20 -7.05 -9.26
N THR A 3 -4.56 -6.54 -8.09
CA THR A 3 -5.48 -5.40 -7.92
C THR A 3 -4.68 -4.11 -7.75
N ALA A 4 -5.35 -2.99 -7.48
CA ALA A 4 -4.69 -1.71 -7.28
C ALA A 4 -3.62 -1.78 -6.18
N ALA A 5 -2.49 -1.12 -6.43
CA ALA A 5 -1.40 -1.00 -5.48
C ALA A 5 -1.42 0.36 -4.78
N ILE A 6 -1.01 0.35 -3.52
CA ILE A 6 -0.85 1.57 -2.73
C ILE A 6 0.53 2.15 -3.00
N LEU A 7 0.57 3.36 -3.55
CA LEU A 7 1.78 4.18 -3.56
C LEU A 7 2.10 4.56 -2.12
N TYR A 8 3.16 3.98 -1.57
CA TYR A 8 3.60 4.20 -0.21
C TYR A 8 4.86 5.07 -0.16
N GLN A 9 4.77 6.18 0.57
CA GLN A 9 5.88 7.04 0.95
C GLN A 9 5.68 7.41 2.41
N ARG A 10 6.64 7.08 3.27
CA ARG A 10 6.50 7.22 4.74
C ARG A 10 5.94 8.57 5.16
N ASP A 11 6.48 9.66 4.63
CA ASP A 11 6.07 11.04 4.95
C ASP A 11 4.58 11.33 4.67
N GLY A 12 3.97 10.55 3.77
CA GLY A 12 2.56 10.63 3.44
C GLY A 12 1.63 9.92 4.43
N TYR A 13 2.14 8.97 5.23
CA TYR A 13 1.35 8.10 6.12
C TYR A 13 1.78 8.15 7.58
N GLU A 14 2.95 8.71 7.90
CA GLU A 14 3.43 8.84 9.27
C GLU A 14 2.68 9.95 10.02
N THR A 15 2.21 9.62 11.23
CA THR A 15 1.45 10.53 12.10
C THR A 15 2.13 10.78 13.45
N SER A 16 3.36 10.30 13.64
CA SER A 16 4.14 10.39 14.89
C SER A 16 4.78 11.77 15.13
N GLY A 17 4.87 12.59 14.09
CA GLY A 17 5.53 13.89 14.14
C GLY A 17 4.82 14.90 15.04
N LYS A 18 5.58 15.91 15.50
CA LYS A 18 5.09 16.99 16.39
C LYS A 18 3.91 17.78 15.82
N ARG A 19 3.75 17.80 14.49
CA ARG A 19 2.64 18.46 13.79
C ARG A 19 2.07 17.51 12.74
N LEU A 20 0.80 17.15 12.90
CA LEU A 20 0.09 16.29 11.97
C LEU A 20 -0.54 17.14 10.86
N MET A 21 -0.21 16.85 9.61
CA MET A 21 -0.88 17.47 8.46
C MET A 21 -2.15 16.71 8.10
N GLY A 22 -3.19 17.43 7.64
CA GLY A 22 -4.46 16.81 7.25
C GLY A 22 -4.30 15.70 6.21
N ARG A 23 -3.36 15.86 5.26
CA ARG A 23 -3.02 14.81 4.29
C ARG A 23 -2.48 13.53 4.95
N GLN A 24 -1.66 13.64 5.99
CA GLN A 24 -1.10 12.47 6.69
C GLN A 24 -2.18 11.74 7.47
N ALA A 25 -3.04 12.50 8.16
CA ALA A 25 -4.17 11.94 8.89
C ALA A 25 -5.13 11.18 7.95
N ALA A 26 -5.46 11.78 6.80
CA ALA A 26 -6.33 11.16 5.80
C ALA A 26 -5.70 9.89 5.22
N SER A 27 -4.44 9.93 4.80
CA SER A 27 -3.71 8.78 4.26
C SER A 27 -3.60 7.64 5.28
N ALA A 28 -3.29 7.95 6.54
CA ALA A 28 -3.20 6.95 7.61
C ALA A 28 -4.56 6.30 7.89
N GLY A 29 -5.63 7.10 7.93
CA GLY A 29 -7.00 6.60 8.07
C GLY A 29 -7.42 5.71 6.91
N PHE A 30 -7.13 6.13 5.69
CA PHE A 30 -7.37 5.35 4.48
C PHE A 30 -6.61 4.01 4.50
N LEU A 31 -5.31 4.04 4.80
CA LEU A 31 -4.47 2.84 4.86
C LEU A 31 -4.98 1.85 5.92
N LYS A 32 -5.41 2.36 7.08
CA LYS A 32 -6.02 1.55 8.14
C LYS A 32 -7.32 0.90 7.70
N ALA A 33 -8.20 1.67 7.07
CA ALA A 33 -9.47 1.14 6.57
C ALA A 33 -9.24 0.08 5.49
N LEU A 34 -8.33 0.34 4.55
CA LEU A 34 -7.95 -0.61 3.51
C LEU A 34 -7.43 -1.92 4.10
N ALA A 35 -6.47 -1.87 5.02
CA ALA A 35 -5.91 -3.06 5.66
C ALA A 35 -6.96 -3.87 6.44
N ARG A 36 -7.88 -3.18 7.14
CA ARG A 36 -8.91 -3.81 7.99
C ARG A 36 -10.04 -4.43 7.18
N TYR A 37 -10.45 -3.78 6.10
CA TYR A 37 -11.65 -4.12 5.34
C TYR A 37 -11.38 -4.70 3.96
N THR A 38 -10.11 -4.91 3.58
CA THR A 38 -9.79 -5.64 2.35
C THR A 38 -10.46 -7.00 2.33
N THR A 39 -11.02 -7.35 1.18
CA THR A 39 -11.63 -8.65 0.89
C THR A 39 -10.77 -9.49 -0.03
N GLY A 40 -9.68 -8.93 -0.56
CA GLY A 40 -8.73 -9.64 -1.41
C GLY A 40 -7.72 -10.47 -0.60
N GLU A 41 -7.14 -11.46 -1.26
CA GLU A 41 -6.08 -12.31 -0.70
C GLU A 41 -4.74 -11.59 -0.56
N SER A 42 -4.55 -10.51 -1.33
CA SER A 42 -3.30 -9.76 -1.39
C SER A 42 -3.55 -8.26 -1.34
N LEU A 43 -2.66 -7.56 -0.66
CA LEU A 43 -2.60 -6.11 -0.64
C LEU A 43 -1.23 -5.66 -1.17
N TYR A 44 -1.29 -4.92 -2.28
CA TYR A 44 -0.12 -4.54 -3.05
C TYR A 44 0.39 -3.18 -2.61
N CYS A 45 1.70 -3.08 -2.40
CA CYS A 45 2.39 -1.83 -2.07
C CYS A 45 3.41 -1.53 -3.16
N PHE A 46 3.38 -0.30 -3.66
CA PHE A 46 4.39 0.25 -4.55
C PHE A 46 5.24 1.25 -3.77
N THR A 47 6.55 1.02 -3.77
CA THR A 47 7.55 1.90 -3.17
C THR A 47 8.89 1.70 -3.86
N THR A 48 9.76 2.69 -3.79
CA THR A 48 11.03 2.76 -4.53
C THR A 48 12.09 1.81 -4.00
N ASN A 49 12.03 1.44 -2.71
CA ASN A 49 13.04 0.61 -2.06
C ASN A 49 12.42 -0.39 -1.08
N GLN A 50 13.21 -1.41 -0.72
CA GLN A 50 12.78 -2.47 0.18
C GLN A 50 12.44 -1.93 1.59
N THR A 51 13.20 -0.94 2.08
CA THR A 51 12.96 -0.31 3.39
C THR A 51 11.54 0.25 3.50
N GLY A 52 11.06 0.95 2.48
CA GLY A 52 9.69 1.46 2.46
C GLY A 52 8.64 0.35 2.46
N PHE A 53 8.95 -0.83 1.91
CA PHE A 53 8.04 -1.97 1.95
C PHE A 53 8.00 -2.63 3.34
N GLU A 54 9.13 -2.67 4.03
CA GLU A 54 9.22 -3.14 5.42
C GLU A 54 8.44 -2.23 6.37
N GLU A 55 8.59 -0.91 6.23
CA GLU A 55 7.83 0.10 6.98
C GLU A 55 6.33 -0.04 6.73
N PHE A 56 5.94 -0.19 5.47
CA PHE A 56 4.57 -0.46 5.08
C PHE A 56 4.03 -1.71 5.79
N CYS A 57 4.79 -2.81 5.77
CA CYS A 57 4.40 -4.06 6.44
C CYS A 57 4.21 -3.85 7.94
N GLN A 58 5.12 -3.16 8.61
CA GLN A 58 5.01 -2.85 10.03
C GLN A 58 3.76 -2.02 10.35
N GLN A 59 3.44 -1.05 9.49
CA GLN A 59 2.31 -0.16 9.71
C GLN A 59 0.95 -0.86 9.53
N VAL A 60 0.81 -1.74 8.55
CA VAL A 60 -0.49 -2.38 8.24
C VAL A 60 -0.73 -3.68 9.01
N ARG A 61 0.32 -4.41 9.41
CA ARG A 61 0.22 -5.70 10.13
C ARG A 61 -0.76 -5.69 11.31
N PRO A 62 -0.78 -4.65 12.18
CA PRO A 62 -1.73 -4.61 13.31
C PRO A 62 -3.21 -4.57 12.90
N TRP A 63 -3.51 -4.25 11.65
CA TRP A 63 -4.87 -4.07 11.14
C TRP A 63 -5.28 -5.17 10.15
N LEU A 64 -4.33 -6.00 9.70
CA LEU A 64 -4.61 -7.08 8.75
C LEU A 64 -5.37 -8.23 9.42
N LYS A 65 -6.17 -8.91 8.61
CA LYS A 65 -6.66 -10.25 8.91
C LYS A 65 -5.55 -11.26 8.56
N ASN A 66 -5.47 -12.36 9.31
CA ASN A 66 -4.39 -13.36 9.21
C ASN A 66 -4.20 -13.97 7.81
N SER A 67 -5.20 -13.90 6.93
CA SER A 67 -5.18 -14.48 5.59
C SER A 67 -4.71 -13.54 4.47
N VAL A 68 -4.43 -12.27 4.77
CA VAL A 68 -4.06 -11.29 3.74
C VAL A 68 -2.53 -11.26 3.56
N SER A 69 -2.08 -11.56 2.35
CA SER A 69 -0.67 -11.44 1.96
C SER A 69 -0.30 -10.00 1.61
N LEU A 70 0.90 -9.57 1.99
CA LEU A 70 1.47 -8.29 1.58
C LEU A 70 2.44 -8.52 0.43
N GLN A 71 2.33 -7.72 -0.63
CA GLN A 71 3.12 -7.91 -1.85
C GLN A 71 3.75 -6.59 -2.29
N TRP A 72 5.06 -6.60 -2.52
CA TRP A 72 5.77 -5.43 -3.04
C TRP A 72 5.76 -5.43 -4.57
N ILE A 73 5.49 -4.27 -5.15
CA ILE A 73 5.65 -3.99 -6.57
C ILE A 73 6.82 -3.02 -6.72
N PRO A 74 7.98 -3.49 -7.20
CA PRO A 74 9.17 -2.66 -7.31
C PRO A 74 9.00 -1.61 -8.42
N ALA A 75 9.65 -0.46 -8.22
CA ALA A 75 9.55 0.68 -9.13
C ALA A 75 10.03 0.40 -10.56
N ASN A 76 10.94 -0.57 -10.73
CA ASN A 76 11.42 -1.02 -12.05
C ASN A 76 10.40 -1.89 -12.81
N ASN A 77 9.26 -2.24 -12.19
CA ASN A 77 8.24 -3.10 -12.76
C ASN A 77 6.84 -2.47 -12.64
N SER A 78 6.76 -1.16 -12.84
CA SER A 78 5.49 -0.41 -12.90
C SER A 78 4.59 -0.88 -14.04
N GLN A 79 5.15 -1.45 -15.12
CA GLN A 79 4.40 -2.09 -16.20
C GLN A 79 3.54 -3.27 -15.73
N SER A 80 3.90 -3.93 -14.62
CA SER A 80 3.09 -5.02 -14.05
C SER A 80 1.82 -4.57 -13.32
N LEU A 81 1.60 -3.26 -13.19
CA LEU A 81 0.38 -2.67 -12.64
C LEU A 81 -0.72 -2.48 -13.71
N ILE A 82 -0.38 -2.62 -15.00
CA ILE A 82 -1.33 -2.48 -16.09
C ILE A 82 -2.11 -3.80 -16.19
N PRO A 83 -3.44 -3.81 -16.00
CA PRO A 83 -4.24 -5.00 -16.26
C PRO A 83 -4.14 -5.35 -17.75
N GLU A 84 -3.87 -6.62 -18.07
CA GLU A 84 -3.73 -7.21 -19.43
C GLU A 84 -4.91 -6.96 -20.40
N ARG A 85 -5.95 -6.23 -19.98
CA ARG A 85 -7.22 -6.09 -20.69
C ARG A 85 -7.32 -4.85 -21.59
N LEU A 86 -6.22 -4.12 -21.83
CA LEU A 86 -6.23 -2.87 -22.62
C LEU A 86 -5.43 -2.93 -23.93
N THR A 87 -4.97 -4.12 -24.36
CA THR A 87 -4.20 -4.31 -25.60
C THR A 87 -5.01 -4.92 -26.75
N SER A 88 -6.28 -4.53 -26.89
CA SER A 88 -7.07 -4.85 -28.09
C SER A 88 -7.95 -3.67 -28.47
N PHE A 89 -7.45 -2.87 -29.40
CA PHE A 89 -8.21 -1.97 -30.27
C PHE A 89 -7.74 -2.21 -31.70
#